data_AF-A0A1L9PSD0-F1
#
_entry.id   AF-A0A1L9PSD0-F1
#
_cell.length_a   1.000
_cell.length_b   1.000
_cell.length_c   1.000
_cell.angle_alpha   90.00
_cell.angle_beta   90.00
_cell.angle_gamma   90.00
#
_symmetry.space_group_name_H-M   'P 1'
#
loop_
_entity.id
_entity.type
_entity.pdbx_description
1 polymer ?
#
loop_
_entity_poly.entity_id
_entity_poly.type
_entity_poly.pdbx_seq_one_letter_code
_entity_poly.pdbx_strand_id
1 'polypeptide(L)'
;SARRFLSYLVGWILFLGETATAASCTMNSVQVIVGVVQITYSTWKATRWLEWLIYTGLTIFALLLSLSQKHLPGLSLVGGFIVIAGGIAWVISFLDMAPKHSAKFVFTEFINNSGYESRGWVGIMSFYTPMYALYGTDGILHVTEEMKNPERDAPRAMLWAMIISGVSMCISVIVMGFCAGDWEAYLETDIPYVTWFVDILHSTAGGITLVVMILIVINFLITVGLNTAASRLAWGMARDNALPFSNIFARINHKVQTPVNTILLTTAAQLVIGLVVFGSDYAFQVIISISLVAIQLGYLIPTLLVVIRGRKLLPTPRAFDLGVAGWSINLFSVCWCSLVIVMLFFPLYIPVNGENIYNMNWAIVLIAGVILVVFIDWVLRARHCYYGN
;
A
#
# COMPACT_ATOMS: atom_id res chain seq x y z
N SER A 1 -10.93 9.57 28.77
CA SER A 1 -9.52 9.17 28.66
C SER A 1 -9.29 8.16 27.53
N ALA A 2 -9.82 6.93 27.61
CA ALA A 2 -9.58 5.87 26.61
C ALA A 2 -10.00 6.19 25.16
N ARG A 3 -11.16 6.83 24.93
CA ARG A 3 -11.60 7.24 23.57
C ARG A 3 -10.57 8.14 22.87
N ARG A 4 -10.02 9.12 23.61
CA ARG A 4 -9.04 10.07 23.05
C ARG A 4 -7.72 9.37 22.71
N PHE A 5 -7.25 8.47 23.59
CA PHE A 5 -6.05 7.69 23.31
C PHE A 5 -6.21 6.78 22.08
N LEU A 6 -7.34 6.06 21.98
CA LEU A 6 -7.60 5.18 20.84
C LEU A 6 -7.70 5.95 19.53
N SER A 7 -8.38 7.09 19.52
CA SER A 7 -8.45 7.97 18.34
C SER A 7 -7.07 8.48 17.92
N TYR A 8 -6.26 8.91 18.89
CA TYR A 8 -4.90 9.36 18.67
C TYR A 8 -3.99 8.26 18.12
N LEU A 9 -4.07 7.05 18.71
CA LEU A 9 -3.32 5.88 18.26
C LEU A 9 -3.69 5.49 16.83
N VAL A 10 -4.99 5.41 16.52
CA VAL A 10 -5.48 5.10 15.17
C VAL A 10 -5.00 6.13 14.17
N GLY A 11 -5.04 7.43 14.49
CA GLY A 11 -4.55 8.49 13.61
C GLY A 11 -3.06 8.33 13.25
N TRP A 12 -2.20 8.06 14.25
CA TRP A 12 -0.77 7.84 14.01
C TRP A 12 -0.47 6.55 13.24
N ILE A 13 -1.20 5.48 13.54
CA ILE A 13 -1.06 4.20 12.85
C ILE A 13 -1.48 4.35 11.38
N LEU A 14 -2.60 5.02 11.10
CA LEU A 14 -3.02 5.30 9.72
C LEU A 14 -2.02 6.22 9.00
N PHE A 15 -1.50 7.25 9.69
CA PHE A 15 -0.46 8.12 9.12
C PHE A 15 0.80 7.33 8.73
N LEU A 16 1.27 6.44 9.59
CA LEU A 16 2.37 5.52 9.28
C LEU A 16 2.03 4.64 8.08
N GLY A 17 0.84 4.05 8.08
CA GLY A 17 0.40 3.13 7.04
C GLY A 17 0.32 3.77 5.65
N GLU A 18 -0.27 4.97 5.56
CA GLU A 18 -0.35 5.73 4.31
C GLU A 18 1.05 6.11 3.80
N THR A 19 1.91 6.60 4.70
CA THR A 19 3.28 6.99 4.34
C THR A 19 4.13 5.78 3.92
N ALA A 20 3.97 4.65 4.62
CA ALA A 20 4.67 3.40 4.28
C ALA A 20 4.15 2.81 2.96
N THR A 21 2.87 2.96 2.64
CA THR A 21 2.31 2.53 1.34
C THR A 21 2.88 3.40 0.20
N ALA A 22 2.98 4.73 0.40
CA ALA A 22 3.64 5.60 -0.57
C ALA A 22 5.11 5.20 -0.77
N ALA A 23 5.79 4.85 0.33
CA ALA A 23 7.15 4.33 0.29
C ALA A 23 7.27 3.01 -0.47
N SER A 24 6.34 2.05 -0.29
CA SER A 24 6.38 0.77 -1.02
C SER A 24 6.17 0.97 -2.51
N CYS A 25 5.22 1.81 -2.94
CA CYS A 25 5.00 2.11 -4.36
C CYS A 25 6.25 2.73 -5.00
N THR A 26 6.90 3.66 -4.31
CA THR A 26 8.15 4.28 -4.80
C THR A 26 9.27 3.24 -4.88
N MET A 27 9.38 2.36 -3.88
CA MET A 27 10.37 1.28 -3.87
C MET A 27 10.18 0.30 -5.02
N ASN A 28 8.93 -0.07 -5.31
CA ASN A 28 8.60 -0.91 -6.46
C ASN A 28 9.06 -0.25 -7.77
N SER A 29 8.79 1.05 -7.95
CA SER A 29 9.28 1.78 -9.12
C SER A 29 10.81 1.77 -9.24
N VAL A 30 11.55 1.89 -8.13
CA VAL A 30 13.02 1.80 -8.13
C VAL A 30 13.48 0.43 -8.59
N GLN A 31 12.89 -0.64 -8.05
CA GLN A 31 13.19 -2.01 -8.46
C GLN A 31 12.92 -2.20 -9.95
N VAL A 32 11.76 -1.75 -10.46
CA VAL A 32 11.45 -1.82 -11.90
C VAL A 32 12.50 -1.07 -12.74
N ILE A 33 12.90 0.15 -12.36
CA ILE A 33 13.91 0.94 -13.07
C ILE A 33 15.25 0.19 -13.12
N VAL A 34 15.69 -0.34 -11.98
CA VAL A 34 16.94 -1.12 -11.89
C VAL A 34 16.88 -2.34 -12.80
N GLY A 35 15.76 -3.06 -12.83
CA GLY A 35 15.61 -4.26 -13.67
C GLY A 35 15.64 -3.95 -15.15
N VAL A 36 15.01 -2.86 -15.57
CA VAL A 36 15.08 -2.37 -16.95
C VAL A 36 16.53 -2.04 -17.35
N VAL A 37 17.28 -1.38 -16.46
CA VAL A 37 18.69 -1.05 -16.71
C VAL A 37 19.56 -2.31 -16.76
N GLN A 38 19.36 -3.27 -15.87
CA GLN A 38 20.11 -4.53 -15.84
C GLN A 38 19.88 -5.38 -17.08
N ILE A 39 18.64 -5.44 -17.60
CA ILE A 39 18.33 -6.14 -18.86
C ILE A 39 19.00 -5.47 -20.05
N THR A 40 19.10 -4.14 -20.04
CA THR A 40 19.73 -3.38 -21.12
C THR A 40 21.26 -3.43 -21.05
N TYR A 41 21.82 -3.45 -19.84
CA TYR A 41 23.24 -3.44 -19.54
C TYR A 41 23.59 -4.57 -18.56
N SER A 42 23.80 -5.79 -19.09
CA SER A 42 24.01 -7.01 -18.29
C SER A 42 25.24 -6.99 -17.37
N THR A 43 26.22 -6.12 -17.63
CA THR A 43 27.41 -5.96 -16.78
C THR A 43 27.19 -5.06 -15.57
N TRP A 44 26.05 -4.37 -15.50
CA TRP A 44 25.78 -3.40 -14.46
C TRP A 44 24.95 -4.00 -13.33
N LYS A 45 25.44 -3.85 -12.10
CA LYS A 45 24.69 -4.19 -10.89
C LYS A 45 24.40 -2.92 -10.11
N ALA A 46 23.14 -2.74 -9.71
CA ALA A 46 22.77 -1.63 -8.86
C ALA A 46 23.39 -1.79 -7.48
N THR A 47 24.04 -0.72 -7.00
CA THR A 47 24.44 -0.62 -5.60
C THR A 47 23.26 -0.08 -4.78
N ARG A 48 23.07 -0.55 -3.55
CA ARG A 48 22.02 -0.08 -2.62
C ARG A 48 21.95 1.45 -2.47
N TRP A 49 23.11 2.12 -2.50
CA TRP A 49 23.16 3.60 -2.45
C TRP A 49 22.47 4.26 -3.65
N LEU A 50 22.64 3.68 -4.85
CA LEU A 50 22.02 4.21 -6.05
C LEU A 50 20.50 3.99 -6.04
N GLU A 51 20.04 2.83 -5.56
CA GLU A 51 18.60 2.58 -5.37
C GLU A 51 17.97 3.63 -4.46
N TRP A 52 18.63 3.95 -3.35
CA TRP A 52 18.18 5.01 -2.45
C TRP A 52 18.22 6.41 -3.09
N LEU A 53 19.17 6.69 -3.98
CA LEU A 53 19.23 7.95 -4.73
C LEU A 53 18.07 8.07 -5.71
N ILE A 54 17.77 7.00 -6.47
CA ILE A 54 16.61 6.97 -7.38
C ILE A 54 15.32 7.11 -6.57
N TYR A 55 15.21 6.40 -5.45
CA TYR A 55 14.09 6.49 -4.51
C TYR A 55 13.87 7.94 -4.05
N THR A 56 14.94 8.61 -3.64
CA THR A 56 14.91 10.00 -3.17
C THR A 56 14.49 10.94 -4.31
N GLY A 57 15.03 10.76 -5.52
CA GLY A 57 14.66 11.53 -6.70
C GLY A 57 13.17 11.41 -7.03
N LEU A 58 12.63 10.18 -7.05
CA LEU A 58 11.20 9.93 -7.28
C LEU A 58 10.33 10.53 -6.17
N THR A 59 10.75 10.42 -4.92
CA THR A 59 10.04 10.96 -3.76
C THR A 59 9.98 12.50 -3.82
N ILE A 60 11.09 13.16 -4.16
CA ILE A 60 11.13 14.62 -4.35
C ILE A 60 10.27 15.04 -5.54
N PHE A 61 10.28 14.26 -6.62
CA PHE A 61 9.42 14.55 -7.78
C PHE A 61 7.93 14.43 -7.44
N ALA A 62 7.55 13.41 -6.64
CA ALA A 62 6.20 13.25 -6.12
C ALA A 62 5.80 14.41 -5.20
N LEU A 63 6.72 14.91 -4.36
CA LEU A 63 6.53 16.11 -3.54
C LEU A 63 6.18 17.32 -4.41
N LEU A 64 6.95 17.59 -5.46
CA LEU A 64 6.72 18.75 -6.34
C LEU A 64 5.33 18.74 -6.99
N LEU A 65 4.86 17.57 -7.42
CA LEU A 65 3.50 17.43 -7.97
C LEU A 65 2.42 17.54 -6.90
N SER A 66 2.67 17.02 -5.70
CA SER A 66 1.74 17.10 -4.56
C SER A 66 1.50 18.54 -4.09
N LEU A 67 2.48 19.44 -4.28
CA LEU A 67 2.32 20.87 -4.01
C LEU A 67 1.31 21.53 -4.97
N SER A 68 1.09 20.96 -6.15
CA SER A 68 0.27 21.54 -7.21
C SER A 68 -1.15 20.93 -7.23
N GLN A 69 -1.96 21.21 -6.19
CA GLN A 69 -3.30 20.62 -6.03
C GLN A 69 -4.24 20.85 -7.22
N LYS A 70 -4.06 21.96 -7.96
CA LYS A 70 -4.88 22.27 -9.14
C LYS A 70 -4.80 21.18 -10.22
N HIS A 71 -3.66 20.48 -10.31
CA HIS A 71 -3.42 19.48 -11.35
C HIS A 71 -3.72 18.05 -10.86
N LEU A 72 -3.86 17.83 -9.55
CA LEU A 72 -4.08 16.49 -8.98
C LEU A 72 -5.34 15.79 -9.52
N PRO A 73 -6.50 16.47 -9.68
CA PRO A 73 -7.67 15.82 -10.27
C PRO A 73 -7.43 15.37 -11.72
N GLY A 74 -6.72 16.20 -12.51
CA GLY A 74 -6.36 15.86 -13.89
C GLY A 74 -5.38 14.68 -13.96
N LEU A 75 -4.36 14.68 -13.11
CA LEU A 75 -3.41 13.57 -12.99
C LEU A 75 -4.10 12.25 -12.57
N SER A 76 -5.09 12.34 -11.69
CA SER A 76 -5.87 11.18 -11.26
C SER A 76 -6.71 10.59 -12.40
N LEU A 77 -7.30 11.45 -13.25
CA LEU A 77 -8.02 11.01 -14.46
C LEU A 77 -7.10 10.35 -15.48
N VAL A 78 -5.92 10.93 -15.71
CA VAL A 78 -4.89 10.34 -16.58
C VAL A 78 -4.43 8.99 -16.02
N GLY A 79 -4.20 8.90 -14.71
CA GLY A 79 -3.87 7.64 -14.05
C GLY A 79 -4.94 6.58 -14.23
N GLY A 80 -6.21 6.93 -14.04
CA GLY A 80 -7.34 6.03 -14.29
C GLY A 80 -7.39 5.53 -15.74
N PHE A 81 -7.15 6.42 -16.71
CA PHE A 81 -7.06 6.03 -18.12
C PHE A 81 -5.89 5.07 -18.38
N ILE A 82 -4.70 5.35 -17.85
CA ILE A 82 -3.52 4.49 -18.03
C ILE A 82 -3.73 3.12 -17.35
N VAL A 83 -4.35 3.07 -16.18
CA VAL A 83 -4.67 1.81 -15.49
C VAL A 83 -5.59 0.94 -16.35
N ILE A 84 -6.67 1.51 -16.89
CA ILE A 84 -7.65 0.75 -17.69
C ILE A 84 -7.05 0.37 -19.05
N ALA A 85 -6.48 1.34 -19.78
CA ALA A 85 -5.92 1.12 -21.10
C ALA A 85 -4.68 0.21 -21.06
N GLY A 86 -3.78 0.46 -20.11
CA GLY A 86 -2.61 -0.37 -19.85
C GLY A 86 -3.02 -1.77 -19.38
N GLY A 87 -4.01 -1.86 -18.50
CA GLY A 87 -4.68 -3.09 -18.07
C GLY A 87 -5.15 -3.97 -19.23
N ILE A 88 -5.89 -3.37 -20.15
CA ILE A 88 -6.39 -4.07 -21.34
C ILE A 88 -5.23 -4.42 -22.28
N ALA A 89 -4.28 -3.51 -22.49
CA ALA A 89 -3.14 -3.73 -23.37
C ALA A 89 -2.30 -4.93 -22.93
N TRP A 90 -1.92 -5.02 -21.64
CA TRP A 90 -1.10 -6.14 -21.18
C TRP A 90 -1.86 -7.47 -21.25
N VAL A 91 -3.16 -7.49 -20.89
CA VAL A 91 -3.97 -8.71 -21.01
C VAL A 91 -4.06 -9.19 -22.45
N ILE A 92 -4.33 -8.31 -23.40
CA ILE A 92 -4.42 -8.68 -24.82
C ILE A 92 -3.07 -9.18 -25.34
N SER A 93 -1.99 -8.44 -25.08
CA SER A 93 -0.66 -8.84 -25.55
C SER A 93 -0.22 -10.19 -25.00
N PHE A 94 -0.49 -10.48 -23.72
CA PHE A 94 -0.14 -11.76 -23.12
C PHE A 94 -1.01 -12.91 -23.65
N LEU A 95 -2.30 -12.68 -23.88
CA LEU A 95 -3.18 -13.71 -24.42
C LEU A 95 -2.88 -14.06 -25.89
N ASP A 96 -2.31 -13.13 -26.64
CA ASP A 96 -1.94 -13.32 -28.04
C ASP A 96 -0.54 -13.95 -28.18
N MET A 97 0.44 -13.43 -27.45
CA MET A 97 1.85 -13.79 -27.66
C MET A 97 2.36 -14.90 -26.74
N ALA A 98 1.81 -15.08 -25.54
CA ALA A 98 2.35 -16.03 -24.58
C ALA A 98 1.99 -17.49 -24.91
N PRO A 99 2.92 -18.44 -24.69
CA PRO A 99 2.58 -19.86 -24.68
C PRO A 99 1.61 -20.16 -23.53
N LYS A 100 0.54 -20.90 -23.83
CA LYS A 100 -0.57 -21.14 -22.89
C LYS A 100 -0.40 -22.45 -22.15
N HIS A 101 -0.44 -22.37 -20.82
CA HIS A 101 -0.45 -23.54 -19.94
C HIS A 101 -1.81 -24.26 -19.93
N SER A 102 -1.81 -25.52 -19.48
CA SER A 102 -3.05 -26.29 -19.39
C SER A 102 -3.96 -25.78 -18.26
N ALA A 103 -5.28 -25.88 -18.43
CA ALA A 103 -6.23 -25.53 -17.37
C ALA A 103 -6.03 -26.37 -16.09
N LYS A 104 -5.48 -27.58 -16.23
CA LYS A 104 -5.13 -28.43 -15.09
C LYS A 104 -4.01 -27.80 -14.26
N PHE A 105 -2.96 -27.28 -14.90
CA PHE A 105 -1.89 -26.55 -14.22
C PHE A 105 -2.48 -25.36 -13.43
N VAL A 106 -3.26 -24.51 -14.09
CA VAL A 106 -3.80 -23.28 -13.50
C VAL A 106 -4.71 -23.51 -12.29
N PHE A 107 -5.58 -24.53 -12.32
CA PHE A 107 -6.59 -24.73 -11.27
C PHE A 107 -6.27 -25.83 -10.26
N THR A 108 -5.34 -26.74 -10.55
CA THR A 108 -5.11 -27.91 -9.69
C THR A 108 -3.71 -27.99 -9.11
N GLU A 109 -2.74 -27.29 -9.70
CA GLU A 109 -1.37 -27.35 -9.23
C GLU A 109 -1.12 -26.39 -8.08
N PHE A 110 -0.53 -26.90 -7.00
CA PHE A 110 -0.17 -26.11 -5.82
C PHE A 110 1.35 -26.05 -5.71
N ILE A 111 1.92 -24.93 -6.13
CA ILE A 111 3.36 -24.67 -6.09
C ILE A 111 3.69 -24.03 -4.74
N ASN A 112 4.68 -24.58 -4.03
CA ASN A 112 5.12 -24.08 -2.73
C ASN A 112 6.63 -23.84 -2.71
N ASN A 113 7.01 -22.57 -2.83
CA ASN A 113 8.40 -22.11 -2.77
C ASN A 113 8.72 -21.40 -1.44
N SER A 114 7.81 -21.45 -0.47
CA SER A 114 7.95 -20.73 0.80
C SER A 114 8.83 -21.44 1.84
N GLY A 115 9.10 -22.74 1.64
CA GLY A 115 9.80 -23.59 2.59
C GLY A 115 8.95 -24.12 3.74
N TYR A 116 7.69 -23.65 3.90
CA TYR A 116 6.77 -24.19 4.91
C TYR A 116 6.22 -25.56 4.52
N GLU A 117 6.20 -26.51 5.45
CA GLU A 117 5.63 -27.84 5.23
C GLU A 117 4.09 -27.84 5.15
N SER A 118 3.43 -26.94 5.88
CA SER A 118 1.98 -26.87 5.96
C SER A 118 1.37 -26.19 4.75
N ARG A 119 0.74 -26.96 3.85
CA ARG A 119 0.01 -26.44 2.69
C ARG A 119 -1.10 -25.44 3.07
N GLY A 120 -1.78 -25.68 4.20
CA GLY A 120 -2.83 -24.78 4.68
C GLY A 120 -2.29 -23.41 5.09
N TRP A 121 -1.12 -23.37 5.73
CA TRP A 121 -0.47 -22.12 6.09
C TRP A 121 0.03 -21.35 4.86
N VAL A 122 0.61 -22.05 3.88
CA VAL A 122 1.03 -21.45 2.61
C VAL A 122 -0.16 -20.87 1.84
N GLY A 123 -1.32 -21.55 1.88
CA GLY A 123 -2.56 -21.05 1.33
C GLY A 123 -3.10 -19.80 2.03
N ILE A 124 -2.82 -19.61 3.33
CA ILE A 124 -3.13 -18.36 4.03
C ILE A 124 -2.14 -17.27 3.61
N MET A 125 -0.85 -17.60 3.56
CA MET A 125 0.21 -16.68 3.16
C MET A 125 0.08 -16.14 1.73
N SER A 126 -0.52 -16.91 0.82
CA SER A 126 -0.76 -16.47 -0.56
C SER A 126 -1.68 -15.26 -0.65
N PHE A 127 -2.49 -14.97 0.38
CA PHE A 127 -3.28 -13.74 0.44
C PHE A 127 -2.44 -12.47 0.57
N TYR A 128 -1.14 -12.56 0.89
CA TYR A 128 -0.26 -11.39 1.02
C TYR A 128 -0.30 -10.46 -0.21
N THR A 129 -0.08 -11.03 -1.40
CA THR A 129 -0.03 -10.28 -2.67
C THR A 129 -1.36 -9.61 -3.03
N PRO A 130 -2.51 -10.33 -3.06
CA PRO A 130 -3.79 -9.69 -3.37
C PRO A 130 -4.21 -8.66 -2.32
N MET A 131 -3.77 -8.80 -1.06
CA MET A 131 -4.02 -7.78 -0.04
C MET A 131 -3.29 -6.48 -0.31
N TYR A 132 -2.05 -6.53 -0.79
CA TYR A 132 -1.35 -5.34 -1.26
C TYR A 132 -2.04 -4.71 -2.47
N ALA A 133 -2.54 -5.53 -3.41
CA ALA A 133 -3.18 -5.04 -4.64
C ALA A 133 -4.55 -4.38 -4.42
N LEU A 134 -5.34 -4.86 -3.47
CA LEU A 134 -6.67 -4.32 -3.15
C LEU A 134 -6.64 -3.22 -2.09
N TYR A 135 -5.45 -2.80 -1.69
CA TYR A 135 -5.24 -1.80 -0.67
C TYR A 135 -5.53 -0.36 -1.16
N GLY A 136 -5.86 0.56 -0.25
CA GLY A 136 -5.96 2.01 -0.51
C GLY A 136 -7.37 2.55 -0.81
N THR A 137 -8.42 1.73 -0.69
CA THR A 137 -9.81 2.17 -0.91
C THR A 137 -10.29 3.19 0.12
N ASP A 138 -9.66 3.25 1.29
CA ASP A 138 -9.93 4.22 2.35
C ASP A 138 -9.37 5.61 2.04
N GLY A 139 -8.58 5.77 0.99
CA GLY A 139 -8.10 7.07 0.51
C GLY A 139 -9.22 8.09 0.32
N ILE A 140 -10.43 7.63 -0.04
CA ILE A 140 -11.61 8.49 -0.18
C ILE A 140 -12.08 9.10 1.15
N LEU A 141 -11.83 8.43 2.29
CA LEU A 141 -12.19 8.90 3.62
C LEU A 141 -11.42 10.18 4.00
N HIS A 142 -10.19 10.33 3.49
CA HIS A 142 -9.37 11.52 3.74
C HIS A 142 -9.79 12.73 2.89
N VAL A 143 -10.76 12.55 1.99
CA VAL A 143 -11.25 13.56 1.05
C VAL A 143 -12.77 13.76 1.17
N THR A 144 -13.40 13.21 2.21
CA THR A 144 -14.85 13.33 2.41
C THR A 144 -15.31 14.77 2.58
N GLU A 145 -14.47 15.66 3.10
CA GLU A 145 -14.78 17.11 3.23
C GLU A 145 -14.97 17.79 1.86
N GLU A 146 -14.45 17.24 0.77
CA GLU A 146 -14.58 17.77 -0.61
C GLU A 146 -15.76 17.13 -1.37
N MET A 147 -16.42 16.12 -0.80
CA MET A 147 -17.53 15.41 -1.44
C MET A 147 -18.85 16.17 -1.28
N LYS A 148 -19.69 16.13 -2.31
CA LYS A 148 -21.04 16.75 -2.24
C LYS A 148 -21.95 16.06 -1.22
N ASN A 149 -21.95 14.72 -1.18
CA ASN A 149 -22.75 13.94 -0.25
C ASN A 149 -21.91 12.81 0.38
N PRO A 150 -20.98 13.11 1.31
CA PRO A 150 -20.02 12.14 1.84
C PRO A 150 -20.69 10.92 2.48
N GLU A 151 -21.80 11.11 3.19
CA GLU A 151 -22.51 10.03 3.89
C GLU A 151 -23.03 8.93 2.95
N ARG A 152 -23.38 9.28 1.70
CA ARG A 152 -23.97 8.35 0.72
C ARG A 152 -22.95 7.91 -0.32
N ASP A 153 -22.15 8.86 -0.81
CA ASP A 153 -21.29 8.64 -1.98
C ASP A 153 -19.98 7.96 -1.57
N ALA A 154 -19.43 8.24 -0.37
CA ALA A 154 -18.18 7.61 0.08
C ALA A 154 -18.32 6.08 0.27
N PRO A 155 -19.34 5.56 0.99
CA PRO A 155 -19.50 4.11 1.14
C PRO A 155 -19.74 3.39 -0.19
N ARG A 156 -20.49 4.02 -1.11
CA ARG A 156 -20.76 3.45 -2.44
C ARG A 156 -19.52 3.41 -3.30
N ALA A 157 -18.72 4.48 -3.30
CA ALA A 157 -17.47 4.53 -4.03
C ALA A 157 -16.47 3.50 -3.52
N MET A 158 -16.34 3.33 -2.19
CA MET A 158 -15.51 2.27 -1.61
C MET A 158 -15.95 0.87 -2.07
N LEU A 159 -17.25 0.59 -2.01
CA LEU A 159 -17.80 -0.70 -2.41
C LEU A 159 -17.56 -1.00 -3.90
N TRP A 160 -17.88 -0.05 -4.78
CA TRP A 160 -17.68 -0.23 -6.22
C TRP A 160 -16.21 -0.30 -6.60
N ALA A 161 -15.34 0.49 -5.96
CA ALA A 161 -13.90 0.40 -6.17
C ALA A 161 -13.38 -1.00 -5.82
N MET A 162 -13.77 -1.55 -4.65
CA MET A 162 -13.35 -2.88 -4.24
C MET A 162 -13.89 -3.98 -5.16
N ILE A 163 -15.15 -3.89 -5.62
CA ILE A 163 -15.75 -4.87 -6.54
C ILE A 163 -15.03 -4.84 -7.89
N ILE A 164 -14.82 -3.65 -8.48
CA ILE A 164 -14.16 -3.51 -9.78
C ILE A 164 -12.71 -4.01 -9.69
N SER A 165 -11.96 -3.56 -8.69
CA SER A 165 -10.58 -4.01 -8.47
C SER A 165 -10.50 -5.51 -8.23
N GLY A 166 -11.44 -6.09 -7.46
CA GLY A 166 -11.51 -7.53 -7.23
C GLY A 166 -11.77 -8.33 -8.50
N VAL A 167 -12.73 -7.92 -9.33
CA VAL A 167 -13.02 -8.57 -10.62
C VAL A 167 -11.84 -8.45 -11.58
N SER A 168 -11.26 -7.25 -11.70
CA SER A 168 -10.08 -7.02 -12.53
C SER A 168 -8.88 -7.86 -12.06
N MET A 169 -8.66 -7.99 -10.76
CA MET A 169 -7.61 -8.83 -10.19
C MET A 169 -7.85 -10.32 -10.49
N CYS A 170 -9.08 -10.82 -10.34
CA CYS A 170 -9.42 -12.21 -10.69
C CYS A 170 -9.12 -12.51 -12.16
N ILE A 171 -9.53 -11.63 -13.08
CA ILE A 171 -9.23 -11.78 -14.51
C ILE A 171 -7.72 -11.78 -14.74
N SER A 172 -7.02 -10.83 -14.12
CA SER A 172 -5.56 -10.70 -14.23
C SER A 172 -4.84 -11.97 -13.78
N VAL A 173 -5.17 -12.51 -12.61
CA VAL A 173 -4.54 -13.72 -12.07
C VAL A 173 -4.79 -14.94 -12.95
N ILE A 174 -5.99 -15.08 -13.53
CA ILE A 174 -6.28 -16.16 -14.48
C ILE A 174 -5.40 -16.03 -15.73
N VAL A 175 -5.29 -14.82 -16.29
CA VAL A 175 -4.43 -14.55 -17.45
C VAL A 175 -2.96 -14.83 -17.11
N MET A 176 -2.47 -14.37 -15.96
CA MET A 176 -1.11 -14.66 -15.49
C MET A 176 -0.86 -16.17 -15.39
N GLY A 177 -1.80 -16.94 -14.85
CA GLY A 177 -1.68 -18.40 -14.72
C GLY A 177 -1.59 -19.10 -16.08
N PHE A 178 -2.42 -18.71 -17.04
CA PHE A 178 -2.35 -19.28 -18.40
C PHE A 178 -1.09 -18.85 -19.16
N CYS A 179 -0.63 -17.62 -18.96
CA CYS A 179 0.50 -17.02 -19.66
C CYS A 179 1.81 -17.06 -18.85
N ALA A 180 1.94 -17.98 -17.88
CA ALA A 180 3.07 -17.99 -16.96
C ALA A 180 4.44 -18.26 -17.64
N GLY A 181 4.47 -18.86 -18.84
CA GLY A 181 5.72 -19.16 -19.55
C GLY A 181 6.64 -20.06 -18.73
N ASP A 182 7.96 -19.85 -18.84
CA ASP A 182 8.99 -20.49 -17.99
C ASP A 182 9.12 -19.76 -16.65
N TRP A 183 8.12 -19.94 -15.80
CA TRP A 183 8.04 -19.26 -14.50
C TRP A 183 9.19 -19.63 -13.55
N GLU A 184 9.79 -20.81 -13.69
CA GLU A 184 10.94 -21.23 -12.89
C GLU A 184 12.16 -20.37 -13.21
N ALA A 185 12.48 -20.20 -14.50
CA ALA A 185 13.58 -19.34 -14.94
C ALA A 185 13.39 -17.88 -14.50
N TYR A 186 12.15 -17.37 -14.51
CA TYR A 186 11.90 -15.99 -14.07
C TYR A 186 12.16 -15.78 -12.58
N LEU A 187 11.85 -16.77 -11.73
CA LEU A 187 12.06 -16.67 -10.29
C LEU A 187 13.54 -16.62 -9.88
N GLU A 188 14.44 -17.11 -10.74
CA GLU A 188 15.89 -17.05 -10.51
C GLU A 188 16.50 -15.68 -10.84
N THR A 189 15.74 -14.83 -11.55
CA THR A 189 16.22 -13.49 -11.92
C THR A 189 15.99 -12.48 -10.79
N ASP A 190 16.86 -11.48 -10.69
CA ASP A 190 16.74 -10.42 -9.68
C ASP A 190 15.38 -9.73 -9.73
N ILE A 191 14.79 -9.60 -10.93
CA ILE A 191 13.53 -8.88 -11.17
C ILE A 191 12.62 -9.67 -12.14
N PRO A 192 11.88 -10.67 -11.62
CA PRO A 192 11.12 -11.64 -12.41
C PRO A 192 10.07 -11.06 -13.35
N TYR A 193 9.42 -9.95 -12.97
CA TYR A 193 8.34 -9.38 -13.79
C TYR A 193 8.86 -8.66 -15.03
N VAL A 194 10.04 -8.03 -14.99
CA VAL A 194 10.56 -7.34 -16.19
C VAL A 194 11.02 -8.36 -17.22
N THR A 195 11.70 -9.43 -16.77
CA THR A 195 12.13 -10.53 -17.64
C THR A 195 10.93 -11.26 -18.23
N TRP A 196 9.88 -11.49 -17.44
CA TRP A 196 8.63 -12.09 -17.91
C TRP A 196 7.96 -11.31 -19.05
N PHE A 197 7.85 -9.98 -18.92
CA PHE A 197 7.28 -9.13 -19.97
C PHE A 197 8.15 -9.09 -21.22
N VAL A 198 9.48 -9.07 -21.07
CA VAL A 198 10.41 -9.05 -22.20
C VAL A 198 10.37 -10.37 -22.98
N ASP A 199 10.33 -11.50 -22.27
CA ASP A 199 10.32 -12.83 -22.89
C ASP A 199 9.01 -13.07 -23.66
N ILE A 200 7.86 -12.82 -23.03
CA ILE A 200 6.54 -13.06 -23.64
C ILE A 200 6.30 -12.23 -24.89
N LEU A 201 6.75 -10.97 -24.88
CA LEU A 201 6.55 -10.09 -26.02
C LEU A 201 7.59 -10.27 -27.11
N HIS A 202 8.57 -11.17 -26.89
CA HIS A 202 9.71 -11.42 -27.78
C HIS A 202 10.42 -10.13 -28.22
N SER A 203 10.35 -9.09 -27.40
CA SER A 203 10.80 -7.73 -27.73
C SER A 203 11.19 -6.99 -26.46
N THR A 204 12.49 -6.73 -26.33
CA THR A 204 13.05 -5.94 -25.23
C THR A 204 12.43 -4.55 -25.17
N ALA A 205 12.26 -3.88 -26.31
CA ALA A 205 11.66 -2.54 -26.36
C ALA A 205 10.17 -2.56 -26.00
N GLY A 206 9.42 -3.56 -26.47
CA GLY A 206 7.99 -3.72 -26.19
C GLY A 206 7.73 -4.01 -24.71
N GLY A 207 8.45 -4.99 -24.14
CA GLY A 207 8.35 -5.35 -22.73
C GLY A 207 8.74 -4.22 -21.80
N ILE A 208 9.86 -3.55 -22.06
CA ILE A 208 10.28 -2.39 -21.27
C ILE A 208 9.24 -1.28 -21.34
N THR A 209 8.70 -0.98 -22.53
CA THR A 209 7.73 0.12 -22.67
C THR A 209 6.44 -0.15 -21.88
N LEU A 210 5.90 -1.37 -21.95
CA LEU A 210 4.70 -1.73 -21.18
C LEU A 210 4.98 -1.73 -19.67
N VAL A 211 6.11 -2.29 -19.24
CA VAL A 211 6.52 -2.30 -17.83
C VAL A 211 6.69 -0.87 -17.30
N VAL A 212 7.34 0.03 -18.05
CA VAL A 212 7.54 1.42 -17.64
C VAL A 212 6.20 2.16 -17.54
N MET A 213 5.36 2.04 -18.57
CA MET A 213 4.04 2.68 -18.60
C MET A 213 3.13 2.19 -17.48
N ILE A 214 3.07 0.88 -17.25
CA ILE A 214 2.12 0.29 -16.30
C ILE A 214 2.69 0.35 -14.88
N LEU A 215 3.94 -0.07 -14.66
CA LEU A 215 4.46 -0.19 -13.30
C LEU A 215 5.05 1.11 -12.80
N ILE A 216 5.86 1.83 -13.58
CA ILE A 216 6.53 3.04 -13.06
C ILE A 216 5.56 4.23 -13.01
N VAL A 217 4.87 4.53 -14.12
CA VAL A 217 3.99 5.71 -14.19
C VAL A 217 2.81 5.57 -13.23
N ILE A 218 2.15 4.41 -13.18
CA ILE A 218 1.02 4.21 -12.27
C ILE A 218 1.48 4.24 -10.80
N ASN A 219 2.54 3.54 -10.42
CA ASN A 219 3.05 3.59 -9.03
C ASN A 219 3.42 5.01 -8.62
N PHE A 220 3.98 5.80 -9.55
CA PHE A 220 4.30 7.19 -9.29
C PHE A 220 3.04 8.04 -9.06
N LEU A 221 2.00 7.88 -9.88
CA LEU A 221 0.72 8.56 -9.68
C LEU A 221 0.03 8.14 -8.36
N ILE A 222 0.10 6.85 -8.01
CA ILE A 222 -0.38 6.34 -6.72
C ILE A 222 0.39 6.99 -5.57
N THR A 223 1.73 7.08 -5.67
CA THR A 223 2.58 7.72 -4.64
C THR A 223 2.17 9.18 -4.42
N VAL A 224 1.92 9.94 -5.50
CA VAL A 224 1.46 11.34 -5.41
C VAL A 224 0.09 11.42 -4.70
N GLY A 225 -0.82 10.49 -5.02
CA GLY A 225 -2.13 10.38 -4.38
C GLY A 225 -2.04 10.07 -2.87
N LEU A 226 -1.24 9.06 -2.50
CA LEU A 226 -1.02 8.65 -1.11
C LEU A 226 -0.31 9.75 -0.31
N ASN A 227 0.68 10.43 -0.87
CA ASN A 227 1.32 11.56 -0.21
C ASN A 227 0.35 12.71 0.04
N THR A 228 -0.55 12.97 -0.91
CA THR A 228 -1.62 13.95 -0.72
C THR A 228 -2.57 13.52 0.40
N ALA A 229 -3.04 12.27 0.40
CA ALA A 229 -3.90 11.72 1.44
C ALA A 229 -3.24 11.77 2.83
N ALA A 230 -2.01 11.28 2.97
CA ALA A 230 -1.23 11.30 4.20
C ALA A 230 -1.01 12.73 4.73
N SER A 231 -0.77 13.70 3.83
CA SER A 231 -0.62 15.12 4.21
C SER A 231 -1.90 15.76 4.73
N ARG A 232 -3.06 15.35 4.20
CA ARG A 232 -4.39 15.79 4.66
C ARG A 232 -4.73 15.17 6.01
N LEU A 233 -4.44 13.88 6.19
CA LEU A 233 -4.56 13.21 7.48
C LEU A 233 -3.68 13.88 8.55
N ALA A 234 -2.41 14.14 8.24
CA ALA A 234 -1.49 14.87 9.13
C ALA A 234 -1.97 16.29 9.44
N TRP A 235 -2.58 16.98 8.47
CA TRP A 235 -3.15 18.31 8.71
C TRP A 235 -4.37 18.26 9.64
N GLY A 236 -5.27 17.29 9.46
CA GLY A 236 -6.38 17.05 10.39
C GLY A 236 -5.88 16.73 11.81
N MET A 237 -4.85 15.88 11.92
CA MET A 237 -4.16 15.61 13.19
C MET A 237 -3.53 16.87 13.79
N ALA A 238 -2.93 17.73 12.97
CA ALA A 238 -2.33 18.98 13.43
C ALA A 238 -3.39 19.92 14.00
N ARG A 239 -4.56 20.04 13.33
CA ARG A 239 -5.72 20.85 13.76
C ARG A 239 -6.23 20.43 15.13
N ASP A 240 -6.22 19.14 15.42
CA ASP A 240 -6.68 18.59 16.71
C ASP A 240 -5.60 18.56 17.81
N ASN A 241 -4.44 19.19 17.56
CA ASN A 241 -3.27 19.19 18.45
C ASN A 241 -2.63 17.80 18.69
N ALA A 242 -2.85 16.86 17.76
CA ALA A 242 -2.26 15.52 17.85
C ALA A 242 -0.77 15.48 17.45
N LEU A 243 -0.26 16.41 16.64
CA LEU A 243 1.16 16.42 16.24
C LEU A 243 2.04 17.27 17.19
N PRO A 244 3.31 16.89 17.41
CA PRO A 244 4.27 17.80 18.01
C PRO A 244 4.43 19.03 17.10
N PHE A 245 4.47 20.23 17.67
CA PHE A 245 4.47 21.49 16.92
C PHE A 245 3.25 21.69 15.99
N SER A 246 2.06 21.24 16.42
CA SER A 246 0.79 21.44 15.70
C SER A 246 0.57 22.87 15.17
N ASN A 247 1.04 23.91 15.88
CA ASN A 247 0.94 25.30 15.44
C ASN A 247 1.67 25.62 14.11
N ILE A 248 2.68 24.82 13.75
CA ILE A 248 3.42 24.94 12.49
C ILE A 248 2.72 24.11 11.41
N PHE A 249 2.38 22.87 11.73
CA PHE A 249 1.78 21.93 10.76
C PHE A 249 0.32 22.25 10.40
N ALA A 250 -0.42 22.89 11.29
CA ALA A 250 -1.81 23.29 11.02
C ALA A 250 -1.91 24.52 10.08
N ARG A 251 -0.81 25.24 9.82
CA ARG A 251 -0.83 26.44 8.96
C ARG A 251 -1.02 26.06 7.49
N ILE A 252 -2.03 26.63 6.87
CA ILE A 252 -2.28 26.54 5.43
C ILE A 252 -1.61 27.72 4.74
N ASN A 253 -0.93 27.47 3.62
CA ASN A 253 -0.42 28.54 2.76
C ASN A 253 -1.55 29.08 1.87
N HIS A 254 -1.99 30.32 2.08
CA HIS A 254 -3.10 30.94 1.35
C HIS A 254 -2.89 31.05 -0.17
N LYS A 255 -1.63 31.07 -0.66
CA LYS A 255 -1.35 31.17 -2.12
C LYS A 255 -1.59 29.86 -2.86
N VAL A 256 -1.31 28.74 -2.20
CA VAL A 256 -1.38 27.38 -2.79
C VAL A 256 -2.60 26.61 -2.27
N GLN A 257 -3.27 27.14 -1.23
CA GLN A 257 -4.37 26.51 -0.50
C GLN A 257 -4.02 25.11 0.02
N THR A 258 -2.74 24.86 0.28
CA THR A 258 -2.20 23.58 0.75
C THR A 258 -1.46 23.70 2.07
N PRO A 259 -1.49 22.63 2.90
CA PRO A 259 -0.65 22.51 4.08
C PRO A 259 0.77 22.05 3.68
N VAL A 260 1.57 22.98 3.15
CA VAL A 260 2.95 22.67 2.68
C VAL A 260 3.79 21.99 3.77
N ASN A 261 3.63 22.40 5.03
CA ASN A 261 4.39 21.84 6.15
C ASN A 261 4.08 20.36 6.40
N THR A 262 2.82 19.92 6.21
CA THR A 262 2.48 18.51 6.39
C THR A 262 2.90 17.66 5.19
N ILE A 263 2.92 18.23 3.99
CA ILE A 263 3.48 17.57 2.79
C ILE A 263 5.00 17.35 2.97
N LEU A 264 5.71 18.34 3.52
CA LEU A 264 7.14 18.18 3.83
C LEU A 264 7.36 17.12 4.94
N LEU A 265 6.49 17.08 5.95
CA LEU A 265 6.54 16.06 7.00
C LEU A 265 6.33 14.65 6.44
N THR A 266 5.33 14.45 5.58
CA THR A 266 5.04 13.14 4.98
C THR A 266 6.18 12.70 4.07
N THR A 267 6.71 13.62 3.26
CA THR A 267 7.86 13.34 2.39
C THR A 267 9.11 12.99 3.21
N ALA A 268 9.38 13.71 4.29
CA ALA A 268 10.50 13.40 5.18
C ALA A 268 10.33 12.03 5.85
N ALA A 269 9.13 11.71 6.33
CA ALA A 269 8.81 10.40 6.90
C ALA A 269 8.96 9.27 5.85
N GLN A 270 8.51 9.51 4.61
CA GLN A 270 8.72 8.58 3.49
C GLN A 270 10.20 8.34 3.20
N LEU A 271 11.03 9.39 3.16
CA LEU A 271 12.49 9.25 2.97
C LEU A 271 13.15 8.45 4.08
N VAL A 272 12.70 8.62 5.34
CA VAL A 272 13.20 7.84 6.48
C VAL A 272 12.81 6.37 6.35
N ILE A 273 11.57 6.07 5.93
CA ILE A 273 11.14 4.69 5.66
C ILE A 273 11.97 4.08 4.51
N GLY A 274 12.32 4.87 3.50
CA GLY A 274 13.19 4.45 2.40
C GLY A 274 14.61 4.04 2.82
N LEU A 275 15.09 4.44 4.01
CA LEU A 275 16.40 4.01 4.52
C LEU A 275 16.49 2.51 4.81
N VAL A 276 15.34 1.82 4.90
CA VAL A 276 15.27 0.36 5.10
C VAL A 276 16.02 -0.41 4.00
N VAL A 277 16.17 0.17 2.80
CA VAL A 277 16.97 -0.40 1.68
C VAL A 277 18.40 -0.73 2.07
N PHE A 278 19.01 0.05 2.97
CA PHE A 278 20.38 -0.23 3.38
C PHE A 278 20.51 -1.50 4.24
N GLY A 279 19.44 -1.87 4.96
CA GLY A 279 19.47 -2.93 5.97
C GLY A 279 19.02 -4.31 5.51
N SER A 280 18.31 -4.45 4.38
CA SER A 280 17.75 -5.73 3.93
C SER A 280 17.55 -5.78 2.42
N ASP A 281 17.79 -6.94 1.82
CA ASP A 281 17.46 -7.20 0.41
C ASP A 281 15.93 -7.30 0.19
N TYR A 282 15.18 -7.57 1.27
CA TYR A 282 13.71 -7.61 1.27
C TYR A 282 13.08 -6.31 1.80
N ALA A 283 13.76 -5.17 1.61
CA ALA A 283 13.27 -3.88 2.10
C ALA A 283 11.85 -3.55 1.60
N PHE A 284 11.54 -3.87 0.35
CA PHE A 284 10.20 -3.68 -0.22
C PHE A 284 9.13 -4.46 0.55
N GLN A 285 9.36 -5.75 0.81
CA GLN A 285 8.44 -6.63 1.53
C GLN A 285 8.29 -6.20 3.00
N VAL A 286 9.36 -5.73 3.62
CA VAL A 286 9.31 -5.17 4.98
C VAL A 286 8.44 -3.91 5.01
N ILE A 287 8.61 -2.99 4.06
CA ILE A 287 7.81 -1.76 3.98
C ILE A 287 6.32 -2.09 3.74
N ILE A 288 6.01 -3.03 2.83
CA ILE A 288 4.63 -3.49 2.60
C ILE A 288 4.04 -4.11 3.87
N SER A 289 4.80 -4.93 4.58
CA SER A 289 4.29 -5.60 5.77
C SER A 289 3.96 -4.59 6.87
N ILE A 290 4.81 -3.57 7.06
CA ILE A 290 4.54 -2.47 8.01
C ILE A 290 3.30 -1.69 7.58
N SER A 291 3.18 -1.32 6.30
CA SER A 291 2.02 -0.56 5.83
C SER A 291 0.74 -1.34 6.04
N LEU A 292 0.69 -2.60 5.60
CA LEU A 292 -0.48 -3.45 5.75
C LEU A 292 -0.84 -3.66 7.23
N VAL A 293 0.12 -3.97 8.12
CA VAL A 293 -0.17 -4.13 9.56
C VAL A 293 -0.73 -2.83 10.13
N ALA A 294 -0.11 -1.69 9.83
CA ALA A 294 -0.54 -0.41 10.33
C ALA A 294 -2.00 -0.14 9.93
N ILE A 295 -2.34 -0.27 8.66
CA ILE A 295 -3.72 0.02 8.25
C ILE A 295 -4.71 -1.02 8.78
N GLN A 296 -4.34 -2.30 8.84
CA GLN A 296 -5.21 -3.32 9.44
C GLN A 296 -5.48 -3.03 10.92
N LEU A 297 -4.51 -2.51 11.67
CA LEU A 297 -4.75 -2.02 13.04
C LEU A 297 -5.69 -0.80 13.03
N GLY A 298 -5.52 0.11 12.07
CA GLY A 298 -6.39 1.26 11.84
C GLY A 298 -7.84 0.88 11.57
N TYR A 299 -8.10 -0.24 10.91
CA TYR A 299 -9.44 -0.79 10.67
C TYR A 299 -9.95 -1.65 11.82
N LEU A 300 -9.09 -2.45 12.44
CA LEU A 300 -9.43 -3.36 13.52
C LEU A 300 -9.96 -2.61 14.74
N ILE A 301 -9.26 -1.56 15.19
CA ILE A 301 -9.61 -0.82 16.41
C ILE A 301 -11.04 -0.24 16.35
N PRO A 302 -11.42 0.58 15.35
CA PRO A 302 -12.78 1.14 15.29
C PRO A 302 -13.83 0.06 15.06
N THR A 303 -13.56 -0.95 14.24
CA THR A 303 -14.53 -2.03 13.97
C THR A 303 -14.78 -2.88 15.21
N LEU A 304 -13.73 -3.22 15.95
CA LEU A 304 -13.82 -3.94 17.23
C LEU A 304 -14.61 -3.15 18.27
N LEU A 305 -14.41 -1.83 18.36
CA LEU A 305 -15.19 -0.98 19.26
C LEU A 305 -16.68 -1.01 18.94
N VAL A 306 -17.05 -1.01 17.65
CA VAL A 306 -18.46 -1.11 17.22
C VAL A 306 -19.04 -2.50 17.52
N VAL A 307 -18.26 -3.58 17.41
CA VAL A 307 -18.69 -4.93 17.79
C VAL A 307 -18.93 -5.03 19.30
N ILE A 308 -18.01 -4.51 20.13
CA ILE A 308 -18.09 -4.58 21.59
C ILE A 308 -19.19 -3.68 22.15
N ARG A 309 -19.25 -2.41 21.71
CA ARG A 309 -20.21 -1.41 22.24
C ARG A 309 -21.57 -1.46 21.54
N GLY A 310 -21.68 -2.23 20.47
CA GLY A 310 -22.85 -2.32 19.62
C GLY A 310 -22.98 -1.17 18.63
N ARG A 311 -23.70 -1.43 17.54
CA ARG A 311 -23.91 -0.48 16.45
C ARG A 311 -24.74 0.74 16.82
N LYS A 312 -25.31 0.82 18.03
CA LYS A 312 -26.02 2.02 18.52
C LYS A 312 -25.10 3.22 18.76
N LEU A 313 -23.79 3.01 18.80
CA LEU A 313 -22.78 4.07 18.89
C LEU A 313 -22.71 4.95 17.64
N LEU A 314 -23.05 4.39 16.46
CA LEU A 314 -22.94 5.10 15.19
C LEU A 314 -24.11 6.09 15.03
N PRO A 315 -23.89 7.29 14.46
CA PRO A 315 -24.92 8.31 14.27
C PRO A 315 -26.17 7.78 13.56
N THR A 316 -27.32 8.34 13.90
CA THR A 316 -28.61 8.04 13.26
C THR A 316 -29.31 9.36 12.90
N PRO A 317 -29.84 9.53 11.68
CA PRO A 317 -29.99 8.54 10.60
C PRO A 317 -28.68 8.20 9.86
N ARG A 318 -28.68 7.08 9.12
CA ARG A 318 -27.54 6.64 8.29
C ARG A 318 -27.95 6.57 6.83
N ALA A 319 -27.19 7.21 5.95
CA ALA A 319 -27.41 7.09 4.51
C ALA A 319 -27.07 5.70 3.96
N PHE A 320 -26.20 4.96 4.66
CA PHE A 320 -25.83 3.57 4.36
C PHE A 320 -25.98 2.70 5.61
N ASP A 321 -27.07 1.94 5.71
CA ASP A 321 -27.29 1.00 6.81
C ASP A 321 -27.44 -0.44 6.31
N LEU A 322 -26.55 -1.30 6.77
CA LEU A 322 -26.55 -2.74 6.52
C LEU A 322 -27.51 -3.52 7.46
N GLY A 323 -28.29 -2.82 8.29
CA GLY A 323 -29.31 -3.41 9.16
C GLY A 323 -28.74 -4.50 10.07
N VAL A 324 -29.39 -5.66 10.14
CA VAL A 324 -28.95 -6.79 10.98
C VAL A 324 -27.63 -7.40 10.49
N ALA A 325 -27.41 -7.43 9.18
CA ALA A 325 -26.21 -8.03 8.58
C ALA A 325 -24.93 -7.30 8.99
N GLY A 326 -24.99 -5.99 9.27
CA GLY A 326 -23.78 -5.24 9.58
C GLY A 326 -23.11 -5.61 10.91
N TRP A 327 -23.80 -6.26 11.87
CA TRP A 327 -23.08 -6.81 13.04
C TRP A 327 -22.21 -8.01 12.65
N SER A 328 -22.76 -8.94 11.86
CA SER A 328 -22.03 -10.11 11.36
C SER A 328 -20.86 -9.72 10.45
N ILE A 329 -21.06 -8.71 9.60
CA ILE A 329 -19.99 -8.17 8.74
C ILE A 329 -18.88 -7.57 9.60
N ASN A 330 -19.20 -6.78 10.63
CA ASN A 330 -18.18 -6.21 11.51
C ASN A 330 -17.41 -7.31 12.26
N LEU A 331 -18.09 -8.36 12.73
CA LEU A 331 -17.43 -9.50 13.38
C LEU A 331 -16.48 -10.22 12.42
N PHE A 332 -16.93 -10.50 11.19
CA PHE A 332 -16.10 -11.09 10.15
C PHE A 332 -14.88 -10.20 9.84
N SER A 333 -15.06 -8.89 9.72
CA SER A 333 -13.97 -7.94 9.52
C SER A 333 -12.94 -7.98 10.66
N VAL A 334 -13.38 -8.06 11.92
CA VAL A 334 -12.48 -8.20 13.08
C VAL A 334 -11.66 -9.49 13.01
N CYS A 335 -12.30 -10.63 12.74
CA CYS A 335 -11.62 -11.91 12.59
C CYS A 335 -10.61 -11.89 11.43
N TRP A 336 -11.02 -11.32 10.29
CA TRP A 336 -10.17 -11.19 9.11
C TRP A 336 -8.95 -10.28 9.36
N CYS A 337 -9.16 -9.07 9.90
CA CYS A 337 -8.05 -8.16 10.21
C CYS A 337 -7.07 -8.80 11.20
N SER A 338 -7.57 -9.55 12.20
CA SER A 338 -6.74 -10.25 13.18
C SER A 338 -5.90 -11.35 12.54
N LEU A 339 -6.51 -12.16 11.65
CA LEU A 339 -5.81 -13.20 10.89
C LEU A 339 -4.67 -12.59 10.06
N VAL A 340 -4.95 -11.49 9.36
CA VAL A 340 -4.02 -10.81 8.47
C VAL A 340 -2.85 -10.21 9.24
N ILE A 341 -3.11 -9.56 10.38
CA ILE A 341 -2.03 -9.03 11.23
C ILE A 341 -1.10 -10.15 11.70
N VAL A 342 -1.66 -11.30 12.13
CA VAL A 342 -0.86 -12.46 12.52
C VAL A 342 -0.04 -12.94 11.34
N MET A 343 -0.65 -13.15 10.18
CA MET A 343 0.02 -13.58 8.94
C MET A 343 1.20 -12.67 8.58
N LEU A 344 1.02 -11.35 8.62
CA LEU A 344 2.03 -10.35 8.25
C LEU A 344 3.20 -10.25 9.21
N PHE A 345 3.13 -10.87 10.39
CA PHE A 345 4.28 -10.96 11.31
C PHE A 345 5.17 -12.16 11.05
N PHE A 346 4.72 -13.13 10.25
CA PHE A 346 5.54 -14.27 9.86
C PHE A 346 6.33 -13.95 8.58
N PRO A 347 7.51 -14.56 8.39
CA PRO A 347 8.28 -14.41 7.17
C PRO A 347 7.61 -15.14 5.99
N LEU A 348 7.71 -14.56 4.80
CA LEU A 348 7.22 -15.14 3.54
C LEU A 348 7.96 -16.42 3.15
N TYR A 349 9.25 -16.52 3.50
CA TYR A 349 10.13 -17.64 3.18
C TYR A 349 10.84 -18.15 4.43
N ILE A 350 11.01 -19.46 4.53
CA ILE A 350 11.79 -20.14 5.56
C ILE A 350 12.80 -21.10 4.90
N PRO A 351 13.93 -21.46 5.56
CA PRO A 351 14.31 -21.14 6.93
C PRO A 351 14.90 -19.72 7.12
N VAL A 352 14.57 -19.09 8.24
CA VAL A 352 15.24 -17.87 8.73
C VAL A 352 16.26 -18.29 9.79
N ASN A 353 17.53 -18.35 9.42
CA ASN A 353 18.63 -18.72 10.31
C ASN A 353 19.47 -17.50 10.70
N GLY A 354 20.42 -17.67 11.63
CA GLY A 354 21.31 -16.58 12.09
C GLY A 354 22.06 -15.86 10.96
N GLU A 355 22.40 -16.57 9.88
CA GLU A 355 23.05 -16.01 8.69
C GLU A 355 22.11 -15.14 7.86
N ASN A 356 20.80 -15.43 7.83
CA ASN A 356 19.79 -14.73 6.99
C ASN A 356 18.76 -13.96 7.84
N ILE A 357 19.07 -13.68 9.09
CA ILE A 357 18.12 -13.04 10.02
C ILE A 357 17.74 -11.62 9.58
N TYR A 358 18.61 -10.95 8.82
CA TYR A 358 18.35 -9.65 8.22
C TYR A 358 17.24 -9.69 7.14
N ASN A 359 16.89 -10.89 6.66
CA ASN A 359 15.79 -11.14 5.72
C ASN A 359 14.47 -11.50 6.41
N MET A 360 14.44 -11.52 7.75
CA MET A 360 13.22 -11.73 8.50
C MET A 360 12.22 -10.59 8.26
N ASN A 361 10.92 -10.88 8.41
CA ASN A 361 9.91 -9.84 8.41
C ASN A 361 9.96 -9.04 9.72
N TRP A 362 10.66 -7.91 9.72
CA TRP A 362 10.84 -7.04 10.88
C TRP A 362 9.65 -6.10 11.16
N ALA A 363 8.51 -6.30 10.49
CA ALA A 363 7.34 -5.44 10.65
C ALA A 363 6.85 -5.35 12.10
N ILE A 364 6.89 -6.45 12.87
CA ILE A 364 6.46 -6.45 14.27
C ILE A 364 7.29 -5.49 15.14
N VAL A 365 8.62 -5.47 14.96
CA VAL A 365 9.53 -4.63 15.74
C VAL A 365 9.34 -3.16 15.37
N LEU A 366 9.19 -2.88 14.08
CA LEU A 366 9.00 -1.52 13.59
C LEU A 366 7.64 -0.94 14.02
N ILE A 367 6.56 -1.73 13.94
CA ILE A 367 5.24 -1.34 14.44
C ILE A 367 5.25 -1.15 15.97
N ALA A 368 5.84 -2.08 16.72
CA ALA A 368 5.94 -1.95 18.17
C ALA A 368 6.75 -0.70 18.57
N GLY A 369 7.84 -0.40 17.86
CA GLY A 369 8.63 0.81 18.05
C GLY A 369 7.82 2.09 17.81
N VAL A 370 7.04 2.15 16.72
CA VAL A 370 6.16 3.30 16.46
C VAL A 370 5.08 3.43 17.52
N ILE A 371 4.41 2.34 17.91
CA ILE A 371 3.39 2.36 18.96
C ILE A 371 3.99 2.85 20.29
N LEU A 372 5.21 2.44 20.62
CA LEU A 372 5.93 2.90 21.81
C LEU A 372 6.20 4.42 21.74
N VAL A 373 6.68 4.93 20.61
CA VAL A 373 6.92 6.37 20.42
C VAL A 373 5.61 7.16 20.56
N VAL A 374 4.52 6.69 19.95
CA VAL A 374 3.19 7.28 20.03
C VAL A 374 2.68 7.26 21.48
N PHE A 375 2.91 6.17 22.22
CA PHE A 375 2.55 6.06 23.63
C PHE A 375 3.35 7.04 24.51
N ILE A 376 4.65 7.19 24.25
CA ILE A 376 5.51 8.14 24.96
C ILE A 376 5.03 9.58 24.70
N ASP A 377 4.78 9.98 23.45
CA ASP A 377 4.25 11.32 23.14
C ASP A 377 2.86 11.54 23.77
N TRP A 378 2.03 10.49 23.84
CA TRP A 378 0.75 10.57 24.53
C TRP A 378 0.89 10.90 26.03
N VAL A 379 1.78 10.19 26.74
CA VAL A 379 2.00 10.38 28.18
C VAL A 379 2.64 11.74 28.46
N LEU A 380 3.59 12.17 27.61
CA LEU A 380 4.32 13.42 27.83
C LEU A 380 3.49 14.66 27.46
N ARG A 381 2.80 14.63 26.31
CA ARG A 381 2.19 15.82 25.71
C ARG A 381 0.71 15.62 25.38
N ALA A 382 0.38 14.63 24.55
CA ALA A 382 -0.92 14.62 23.87
C ALA A 382 -2.11 14.42 24.83
N ARG A 383 -1.95 13.77 25.99
CA ARG A 383 -3.01 13.64 27.01
C ARG A 383 -3.57 14.98 27.51
N HIS A 384 -2.77 16.06 27.44
CA HIS A 384 -3.13 17.38 27.94
C HIS A 384 -3.64 18.34 26.86
N CYS A 385 -3.29 18.08 25.59
CA CYS A 385 -3.54 19.02 24.49
C CYS A 385 -4.50 18.49 23.41
N TYR A 386 -4.72 17.17 23.34
CA TYR A 386 -5.53 16.57 22.28
C TYR A 386 -7.04 16.66 22.57
N TYR A 387 -7.78 17.28 21.65
CA TYR A 387 -9.21 17.52 21.78
C TYR A 387 -10.05 16.29 21.36
N GLY A 388 -9.62 15.57 20.32
CA GLY A 388 -10.19 14.29 19.88
C GLY A 388 -11.68 14.33 19.57
N ASN A 389 -12.08 15.19 18.63
CA ASN A 389 -13.46 15.35 18.18
C ASN A 389 -13.89 14.19 17.28
#